data_AF-A0AAD4VR02-F1
#
_entry.id   AF-A0AAD4VR02-F1
#
_cell.length_a   1.000
_cell.length_b   1.000
_cell.length_c   1.000
_cell.angle_alpha   90.00
_cell.angle_beta   90.00
_cell.angle_gamma   90.00
#
_symmetry.space_group_name_H-M   'P 1'
#
loop_
_entity.id
_entity.type
_entity.pdbx_description
1 polymer ?
#
loop_
_entity_poly.entity_id
_entity_poly.type
_entity_poly.pdbx_seq_one_letter_code
_entity_poly.pdbx_strand_id
1 'polypeptide(L)'
;MPKDCKGKPTQIANYAAHKEEEGTMFYACHSAAVVQNNDVWYVDSAYSNHMTSHESLMVNIDTNVTAKVKMGTRDLVQATGKGTLVIDTKFGPRYIKEVMLVPGLDENMLIVGQTVEHGYFLFFGKSMVEIFDDSSIEHLVAKGPMTGNR
;
A
#
# COMPACT_ATOMS: atom_id res chain seq x y z
N MET A 1 -5.29 -11.77 -56.78
CA MET A 1 -3.88 -11.69 -56.36
C MET A 1 -3.78 -10.65 -55.24
N PRO A 2 -3.07 -10.96 -54.15
CA PRO A 2 -3.18 -10.31 -52.83
C PRO A 2 -2.24 -9.11 -52.68
N LYS A 3 -2.36 -8.36 -51.56
CA LYS A 3 -1.34 -7.58 -50.81
C LYS A 3 -2.01 -6.40 -50.09
N ASP A 4 -1.79 -6.05 -48.82
CA ASP A 4 -1.00 -6.60 -47.72
C ASP A 4 -1.57 -5.99 -46.42
N CYS A 5 -1.85 -6.82 -45.41
CA CYS A 5 -2.13 -6.35 -44.05
C CYS A 5 -0.81 -5.95 -43.39
N LYS A 6 -0.56 -4.65 -43.21
CA LYS A 6 0.55 -4.15 -42.40
C LYS A 6 0.16 -4.21 -40.92
N GLY A 7 0.57 -5.29 -40.25
CA GLY A 7 0.49 -5.43 -38.81
C GLY A 7 1.31 -4.34 -38.10
N LYS A 8 0.69 -3.66 -37.13
CA LYS A 8 1.41 -2.81 -36.17
C LYS A 8 2.25 -3.72 -35.26
N PRO A 9 3.47 -3.34 -34.86
CA PRO A 9 4.22 -4.13 -33.90
C PRO A 9 3.49 -4.10 -32.56
N THR A 10 3.00 -5.26 -32.14
CA THR A 10 2.46 -5.48 -30.80
C THR A 10 3.60 -5.27 -29.82
N GLN A 11 3.54 -4.22 -28.99
CA GLN A 11 4.37 -4.15 -27.80
C GLN A 11 3.96 -5.30 -26.90
N ILE A 12 4.75 -6.36 -26.88
CA ILE A 12 4.60 -7.45 -25.92
C ILE A 12 5.29 -6.97 -24.65
N ALA A 13 4.50 -6.56 -23.66
CA ALA A 13 5.00 -6.36 -22.32
C ALA A 13 5.40 -7.73 -21.76
N ASN A 14 6.67 -7.88 -21.35
CA ASN A 14 7.10 -9.08 -20.64
C ASN A 14 6.59 -8.95 -19.20
N TYR A 15 5.50 -9.64 -18.88
CA TYR A 15 5.12 -9.87 -17.49
C TYR A 15 5.84 -11.12 -16.99
N ALA A 16 6.45 -11.04 -15.80
CA ALA A 16 6.87 -12.24 -15.11
C ALA A 16 5.60 -13.01 -14.72
N ALA A 17 5.52 -14.29 -15.10
CA ALA A 17 4.43 -15.14 -14.64
C ALA A 17 4.46 -15.21 -13.11
N HIS A 18 3.41 -14.70 -12.46
CA HIS A 18 3.19 -14.93 -11.04
C HIS A 18 3.03 -16.43 -10.83
N LYS A 19 4.02 -17.05 -10.19
CA LYS A 19 3.80 -18.33 -9.53
C LYS A 19 3.12 -18.00 -8.22
N GLU A 20 1.93 -18.54 -8.00
CA GLU A 20 1.33 -18.63 -6.67
C GLU A 20 2.23 -19.51 -5.81
N GLU A 21 3.22 -18.92 -5.16
CA GLU A 21 3.84 -19.48 -3.96
C GLU A 21 3.01 -19.02 -2.76
N GLU A 22 2.70 -19.95 -1.85
CA GLU A 22 1.95 -19.68 -0.61
C GLU A 22 2.47 -18.42 0.10
N GLY A 23 1.67 -17.35 0.03
CA GLY A 23 1.55 -16.27 1.01
C GLY A 23 2.82 -15.66 1.59
N THR A 24 3.87 -15.43 0.79
CA THR A 24 5.06 -14.70 1.26
C THR A 24 5.02 -13.26 0.76
N MET A 25 4.69 -12.32 1.66
CA MET A 25 4.68 -10.88 1.39
C MET A 25 6.05 -10.28 1.65
N PHE A 26 6.65 -9.62 0.67
CA PHE A 26 7.95 -8.97 0.81
C PHE A 26 7.77 -7.54 1.36
N TYR A 27 8.70 -7.06 2.17
CA TYR A 27 8.86 -5.66 2.60
C TYR A 27 10.35 -5.30 2.39
N ALA A 28 10.72 -4.04 2.22
CA ALA A 28 12.10 -3.56 2.18
C ALA A 28 12.23 -2.46 3.24
N CYS A 29 12.99 -2.72 4.30
CA CYS A 29 13.16 -1.80 5.42
C CYS A 29 14.16 -0.71 5.04
N HIS A 30 13.77 0.57 5.16
CA HIS A 30 14.71 1.69 5.16
C HIS A 30 15.19 1.91 6.59
N SER A 31 16.29 1.27 7.00
CA SER A 31 16.84 1.45 8.35
C SER A 31 17.53 2.81 8.50
N ALA A 32 16.74 3.84 8.76
CA ALA A 32 17.15 5.02 9.51
C ALA A 32 16.40 4.98 10.84
N ALA A 33 17.05 5.33 11.96
CA ALA A 33 16.37 5.43 13.24
C ALA A 33 15.34 6.57 13.18
N VAL A 34 14.12 6.26 12.75
CA VAL A 34 12.99 7.18 12.71
C VAL A 34 12.34 7.12 14.09
N VAL A 35 12.16 8.30 14.70
CA VAL A 35 11.32 8.44 15.89
C VAL A 35 9.93 7.89 15.53
N GLN A 36 9.49 6.85 16.25
CA GLN A 36 8.17 6.24 16.09
C GLN A 36 7.10 7.33 16.17
N ASN A 37 6.59 7.75 15.03
CA ASN A 37 5.52 8.72 14.92
C ASN A 37 4.34 8.02 14.27
N ASN A 38 3.34 7.70 15.10
CA ASN A 38 2.12 7.00 14.69
C ASN A 38 1.36 7.74 13.57
N ASP A 39 1.63 9.02 13.37
CA ASP A 39 0.97 9.86 12.38
C ASP A 39 1.67 9.85 11.01
N VAL A 40 2.85 9.21 10.88
CA VAL A 40 3.58 9.12 9.62
C VAL A 40 3.26 7.80 8.92
N TRP A 41 2.79 7.92 7.68
CA TRP A 41 2.49 6.81 6.78
C TRP A 41 3.26 6.98 5.47
N TYR A 42 3.85 5.88 5.01
CA TYR A 42 4.55 5.80 3.74
C TYR A 42 3.63 5.19 2.68
N VAL A 43 3.64 5.76 1.48
CA VAL A 43 2.90 5.24 0.33
C VAL A 43 3.87 4.52 -0.58
N ASP A 44 3.67 3.22 -0.78
CA ASP A 44 4.56 2.39 -1.61
C ASP A 44 3.76 1.50 -2.58
N SER A 45 4.28 1.30 -3.78
CA SER A 45 3.70 0.44 -4.82
C SER A 45 4.31 -0.96 -4.86
N ALA A 46 5.42 -1.22 -4.16
CA ALA A 46 6.18 -2.45 -4.27
C ALA A 46 5.58 -3.65 -3.52
N TYR A 47 4.50 -3.45 -2.75
CA TYR A 47 3.92 -4.46 -1.87
C TYR A 47 2.44 -4.71 -2.14
N SER A 48 1.87 -5.65 -1.40
CA SER A 48 0.49 -6.08 -1.59
C SER A 48 -0.48 -5.59 -0.51
N ASN A 49 -0.03 -5.30 0.71
CA ASN A 49 -0.94 -5.02 1.84
C ASN A 49 -0.51 -3.84 2.71
N HIS A 50 -1.51 -3.06 3.14
CA HIS A 50 -1.39 -2.04 4.17
C HIS A 50 -0.94 -2.66 5.49
N MET A 51 -0.04 -1.98 6.20
CA MET A 51 0.52 -2.49 7.45
C MET A 51 0.75 -1.38 8.48
N THR A 52 0.56 -1.69 9.76
CA THR A 52 0.93 -0.82 10.89
C THR A 52 1.27 -1.68 12.10
N SER A 53 2.10 -1.17 13.01
CA SER A 53 2.30 -1.74 14.35
C SER A 53 1.35 -1.16 15.39
N HIS A 54 0.57 -0.13 15.06
CA HIS A 54 -0.24 0.63 16.02
C HIS A 54 -1.70 0.22 16.01
N GLU A 55 -2.05 -0.67 16.94
CA GLU A 55 -3.45 -1.10 17.16
C GLU A 55 -4.40 0.07 17.43
N SER A 56 -3.92 1.13 18.09
CA SER A 56 -4.72 2.32 18.43
C SER A 56 -5.24 3.12 17.23
N LEU A 57 -4.66 2.92 16.03
CA LEU A 57 -5.11 3.57 14.80
C LEU A 57 -6.26 2.82 14.13
N MET A 58 -6.60 1.63 14.63
CA MET A 58 -7.46 0.68 13.96
C MET A 58 -8.75 0.41 14.74
N VAL A 59 -9.79 0.04 14.01
CA VAL A 59 -11.06 -0.48 14.54
C VAL A 59 -11.41 -1.80 13.85
N ASN A 60 -12.35 -2.55 14.44
CA ASN A 60 -12.83 -3.83 13.92
C ASN A 60 -11.71 -4.83 13.62
N ILE A 61 -10.77 -4.98 14.56
CA ILE A 61 -9.62 -5.86 14.42
C ILE A 61 -10.08 -7.31 14.61
N ASP A 62 -9.87 -8.14 13.59
CA ASP A 62 -9.99 -9.59 13.67
C ASP A 62 -8.60 -10.19 13.95
N THR A 63 -8.41 -10.67 15.17
CA THR A 63 -7.17 -11.30 15.63
C THR A 63 -7.04 -12.77 15.19
N ASN A 64 -8.07 -13.36 14.57
CA ASN A 64 -7.99 -14.70 14.01
C ASN A 64 -7.28 -14.70 12.65
N VAL A 65 -7.27 -13.56 11.96
CA VAL A 65 -6.53 -13.38 10.71
C VAL A 65 -5.07 -13.11 11.03
N THR A 66 -4.22 -14.09 10.74
CA THR A 66 -2.76 -13.97 10.91
C THR A 66 -2.04 -14.34 9.62
N ALA A 67 -0.86 -13.76 9.40
CA ALA A 67 -0.04 -14.03 8.22
C ALA A 67 1.44 -13.88 8.55
N LYS A 68 2.32 -14.56 7.80
CA LYS A 68 3.77 -14.32 7.86
C LYS A 68 4.15 -13.25 6.85
N VAL A 69 4.79 -12.19 7.33
CA VAL A 69 5.30 -11.06 6.54
C VAL A 69 6.81 -11.19 6.47
N LYS A 70 7.37 -11.21 5.26
CA LYS A 70 8.82 -11.25 5.04
C LYS A 70 9.36 -9.84 4.93
N MET A 71 10.12 -9.44 5.93
CA MET A 71 10.77 -8.14 6.01
C MET A 71 11.92 -8.01 5.01
N GLY A 72 12.37 -6.77 4.78
CA GLY A 72 13.51 -6.48 3.88
C GLY A 72 14.82 -7.05 4.37
N THR A 73 14.92 -7.21 5.69
CA THR A 73 15.99 -7.90 6.38
C THR A 73 15.98 -9.42 6.15
N ARG A 74 14.96 -9.93 5.44
CA ARG A 74 14.63 -11.36 5.21
C ARG A 74 14.04 -12.07 6.42
N ASP A 75 13.86 -11.36 7.54
CA ASP A 75 13.18 -11.89 8.70
C ASP A 75 11.71 -12.14 8.39
N LEU A 76 11.14 -13.19 8.98
CA LEU A 76 9.71 -13.45 8.92
C LEU A 76 9.08 -12.96 10.23
N VAL A 77 8.14 -12.02 10.12
CA VAL A 77 7.39 -11.47 11.24
C VAL A 77 5.94 -11.90 11.13
N GLN A 78 5.31 -12.17 12.26
CA GLN A 78 3.92 -12.60 12.33
C GLN A 78 3.00 -11.36 12.43
N ALA A 79 2.09 -11.20 11.47
CA ALA A 79 0.95 -10.32 11.62
C ALA A 79 -0.06 -10.94 12.61
N THR A 80 -0.54 -10.14 13.56
CA THR A 80 -1.39 -10.59 14.69
C THR A 80 -2.86 -10.24 14.52
N GLY A 81 -3.23 -9.54 13.46
CA GLY A 81 -4.62 -9.25 13.15
C GLY A 81 -4.78 -8.53 11.82
N LYS A 82 -6.03 -8.38 11.40
CA LYS A 82 -6.42 -7.54 10.27
C LYS A 82 -7.58 -6.65 10.71
N GLY A 83 -7.53 -5.36 10.38
CA GLY A 83 -8.54 -4.40 10.80
C GLY A 83 -8.76 -3.28 9.81
N THR A 84 -9.38 -2.21 10.28
CA THR A 84 -9.68 -1.01 9.48
C THR A 84 -8.99 0.19 10.10
N LEU A 85 -8.14 0.87 9.34
CA LEU A 85 -7.55 2.15 9.73
C LEU A 85 -8.59 3.27 9.63
N VAL A 86 -8.63 4.13 10.65
CA VAL A 86 -9.47 5.33 10.67
C VAL A 86 -8.62 6.55 10.38
N ILE A 87 -8.99 7.32 9.36
CA ILE A 87 -8.35 8.59 9.02
C ILE A 87 -9.38 9.71 9.18
N ASP A 88 -9.14 10.61 10.13
CA ASP A 88 -9.98 11.78 10.30
C ASP A 88 -9.66 12.83 9.22
N THR A 89 -10.70 13.20 8.46
CA THR A 89 -10.60 14.25 7.44
C THR A 89 -11.57 15.38 7.75
N LYS A 90 -11.41 16.53 7.07
CA LYS A 90 -12.37 17.64 7.16
C LYS A 90 -13.77 17.27 6.66
N PHE A 91 -13.92 16.15 5.95
CA PHE A 91 -15.18 15.63 5.42
C PHE A 91 -15.69 14.42 6.23
N GLY A 92 -15.21 14.27 7.47
CA GLY A 92 -15.50 13.14 8.34
C GLY A 92 -14.48 12.00 8.21
N PRO A 93 -14.63 10.95 9.02
CA PRO A 93 -13.72 9.82 9.02
C PRO A 93 -13.76 9.09 7.68
N ARG A 94 -12.60 8.58 7.27
CA ARG A 94 -12.41 7.64 6.16
C ARG A 94 -11.83 6.35 6.70
N TYR A 95 -12.19 5.25 6.04
CA TYR A 95 -11.91 3.91 6.53
C TYR A 95 -11.11 3.15 5.48
N ILE A 96 -9.83 2.91 5.76
CA ILE A 96 -8.98 2.07 4.92
C ILE A 96 -9.06 0.65 5.47
N LYS A 97 -9.64 -0.25 4.68
CA LYS A 97 -9.93 -1.63 5.11
C LYS A 97 -8.71 -2.51 4.93
N GLU A 98 -8.75 -3.68 5.58
CA GLU A 98 -7.78 -4.77 5.38
C GLU A 98 -6.33 -4.37 5.66
N VAL A 99 -6.13 -3.59 6.71
CA VAL A 99 -4.82 -3.22 7.23
C VAL A 99 -4.32 -4.34 8.14
N MET A 100 -3.11 -4.82 7.92
CA MET A 100 -2.49 -5.85 8.76
C MET A 100 -1.84 -5.20 9.99
N LEU A 101 -2.12 -5.75 11.17
CA LEU A 101 -1.42 -5.40 12.40
C LEU A 101 -0.16 -6.26 12.51
N VAL A 102 1.00 -5.63 12.43
CA VAL A 102 2.32 -6.29 12.45
C VAL A 102 3.14 -5.72 13.61
N PRO A 103 3.14 -6.37 14.79
CA PRO A 103 3.90 -5.90 15.94
C PRO A 103 5.39 -5.75 15.63
N GLY A 104 5.99 -4.63 16.07
CA GLY A 104 7.40 -4.34 15.85
C GLY A 104 7.75 -3.81 14.45
N LEU A 105 6.76 -3.50 13.60
CA LEU A 105 6.98 -2.77 12.36
C LEU A 105 7.37 -1.32 12.66
N ASP A 106 8.46 -0.85 12.04
CA ASP A 106 9.01 0.48 12.26
C ASP A 106 8.21 1.61 11.57
N GLU A 107 7.53 1.29 10.46
CA GLU A 107 6.89 2.27 9.59
C GLU A 107 5.46 1.85 9.23
N ASN A 108 4.52 2.79 9.23
CA ASN A 108 3.17 2.53 8.75
C ASN A 108 3.13 2.62 7.21
N MET A 109 2.47 1.67 6.56
CA MET A 109 2.50 1.51 5.11
C MET A 109 1.09 1.53 4.52
N LEU A 110 0.85 2.46 3.59
CA LEU A 110 -0.25 2.42 2.62
C LEU A 110 0.28 1.93 1.28
N ILE A 111 -0.43 1.01 0.66
CA ILE A 111 0.02 0.30 -0.53
C ILE A 111 -0.80 0.75 -1.72
N VAL A 112 -0.16 1.31 -2.74
CA VAL A 112 -0.83 1.93 -3.88
C VAL A 112 -1.84 0.97 -4.53
N GLY A 113 -1.44 -0.28 -4.79
CA GLY A 113 -2.31 -1.27 -5.43
C GLY A 113 -3.59 -1.52 -4.63
N GLN A 114 -3.47 -1.78 -3.33
CA GLN A 114 -4.61 -2.03 -2.46
C GLN A 114 -5.46 -0.77 -2.25
N THR A 115 -4.84 0.40 -2.12
CA THR A 115 -5.54 1.69 -2.01
C THR A 115 -6.44 1.90 -3.23
N VAL A 116 -5.93 1.65 -4.45
CA VAL A 116 -6.72 1.74 -5.69
C VAL A 116 -7.81 0.66 -5.77
N GLU A 117 -7.50 -0.57 -5.35
CA GLU A 117 -8.47 -1.67 -5.30
C GLU A 117 -9.67 -1.35 -4.40
N HIS A 118 -9.46 -0.61 -3.32
CA HIS A 118 -10.52 -0.12 -2.43
C HIS A 118 -11.21 1.16 -2.91
N GLY A 119 -10.93 1.61 -4.14
CA GLY A 119 -11.65 2.71 -4.80
C GLY A 119 -11.09 4.10 -4.55
N TYR A 120 -9.95 4.21 -3.86
CA TYR A 120 -9.28 5.50 -3.67
C TYR A 120 -8.48 5.88 -4.92
N PHE A 121 -8.35 7.19 -5.15
CA PHE A 121 -7.62 7.75 -6.28
C PHE A 121 -6.33 8.41 -5.81
N LEU A 122 -5.20 8.06 -6.42
CA LEU A 122 -3.91 8.67 -6.10
C LEU A 122 -3.41 9.54 -7.26
N PHE A 123 -3.02 10.76 -6.95
CA PHE A 123 -2.37 11.68 -7.89
C PHE A 123 -0.92 11.88 -7.48
N PHE A 124 -0.01 11.52 -8.37
CA PHE A 124 1.42 11.74 -8.21
C PHE A 124 1.85 12.89 -9.10
N GLY A 125 2.46 13.92 -8.51
CA GLY A 125 2.92 15.08 -9.26
C GLY A 125 3.41 16.19 -8.34
N LYS A 126 4.18 17.13 -8.89
CA LYS A 126 4.72 18.28 -8.12
C LYS A 126 5.44 17.85 -6.82
N SER A 127 6.14 16.72 -6.86
CA SER A 127 6.83 16.11 -5.71
C SER A 127 5.89 15.77 -4.53
N MET A 128 4.62 15.48 -4.81
CA MET A 128 3.60 15.13 -3.83
C MET A 128 2.78 13.93 -4.31
N VAL A 129 2.23 13.20 -3.36
CA VAL A 129 1.12 12.28 -3.55
C VAL A 129 -0.12 12.83 -2.85
N GLU A 130 -1.25 12.79 -3.53
CA GLU A 130 -2.57 13.15 -2.99
C GLU A 130 -3.52 11.95 -3.14
N ILE A 131 -4.25 11.62 -2.08
CA ILE A 131 -5.20 10.50 -2.04
C ILE A 131 -6.61 11.04 -1.87
N PHE A 132 -7.52 10.64 -2.74
CA PHE A 132 -8.94 11.02 -2.73
C PHE A 132 -9.81 9.77 -2.54
N ASP A 133 -10.97 9.94 -1.92
CA ASP A 133 -11.88 8.84 -1.59
C ASP A 133 -12.69 8.30 -2.78
N ASP A 134 -12.86 9.11 -3.83
CA ASP A 134 -13.55 8.72 -5.06
C ASP A 134 -13.06 9.52 -6.29
N SER A 135 -13.69 9.25 -7.44
CA SER A 135 -13.32 9.83 -8.74
C SER A 135 -13.73 11.29 -8.93
N SER A 136 -14.50 11.88 -8.01
CA SER A 136 -14.86 13.31 -8.05
C SER A 136 -13.64 14.21 -7.77
N ILE A 137 -12.64 13.68 -7.04
CA ILE A 137 -11.44 14.41 -6.61
C ILE A 137 -11.79 15.62 -5.72
N GLU A 138 -12.92 15.56 -5.01
CA GLU A 138 -13.38 16.63 -4.12
C GLU A 138 -12.89 16.43 -2.68
N HIS A 139 -12.88 15.18 -2.21
CA HIS A 139 -12.52 14.87 -0.82
C HIS A 139 -11.10 14.30 -0.70
N LEU A 140 -10.17 15.20 -0.41
CA LEU A 140 -8.80 14.82 -0.05
C LEU A 140 -8.78 14.06 1.28
N VAL A 141 -8.23 12.84 1.24
CA VAL A 141 -8.05 11.94 2.39
C VAL A 141 -6.69 12.16 3.04
N ALA A 142 -5.63 12.14 2.24
CA ALA A 142 -4.26 12.32 2.71
C ALA A 142 -3.41 12.98 1.61
N LYS A 143 -2.35 13.66 2.03
CA LYS A 143 -1.31 14.16 1.13
C LYS A 143 0.05 14.05 1.78
N GLY A 144 1.08 13.79 0.99
CA GLY A 144 2.45 13.65 1.49
C GLY A 144 3.49 14.02 0.44
N PRO A 145 4.67 14.47 0.85
CA PRO A 145 5.79 14.70 -0.05
C PRO A 145 6.31 13.37 -0.62
N MET A 146 6.67 13.37 -1.89
CA MET A 146 7.41 12.28 -2.51
C MET A 146 8.91 12.53 -2.33
N THR A 147 9.62 11.56 -1.79
CA THR A 147 11.09 11.57 -1.78
C THR A 147 11.61 11.15 -3.16
N GLY A 148 12.67 11.80 -3.64
CA GLY A 148 13.32 11.38 -4.88
C GLY A 148 13.93 9.99 -4.75
N ASN A 149 13.91 9.22 -5.85
CA ASN A 149 14.64 7.96 -5.92
C ASN A 149 16.13 8.24 -5.73
N ARG A 150 16.80 7.45 -4.88
CA ARG A 150 18.26 7.47 -4.71
C ARG A 150 18.93 6.52 -5.69
#